data_AF-A0AA50HTB5-F1
#
_entry.id   AF-A0AA50HTB5-F1
#
_cell.length_a   1.000
_cell.length_b   1.000
_cell.length_c   1.000
_cell.angle_alpha   90.00
_cell.angle_beta   90.00
_cell.angle_gamma   90.00
#
_symmetry.space_group_name_H-M   'P 1'
#
loop_
_entity.id
_entity.type
_entity.pdbx_description
1 polymer ?
#
loop_
_entity_poly.entity_id
_entity_poly.type
_entity_poly.pdbx_seq_one_letter_code
_entity_poly.pdbx_strand_id
1 'polypeptide(L)'
;MKNQLYETDFVRWTEEQAQYIQQNDLESIDWQNIQEEISALGRSEKHELENRLEVLLEHLLKRGYINSAYDNRGWEITIKEQRKKIRRLLRDSPSLKNYGEP
;
A
#
# COMPACT_ATOMS: atom_id res chain seq x y z
N MET A 1 -12.40 22.37 -8.84
CA MET A 1 -13.51 21.46 -9.26
C MET A 1 -12.85 20.18 -9.71
N LYS A 2 -13.33 19.02 -9.26
CA LYS A 2 -12.78 17.74 -9.72
C LYS A 2 -13.01 17.61 -11.23
N ASN A 3 -11.99 17.16 -11.94
CA ASN A 3 -12.05 16.94 -13.38
C ASN A 3 -13.08 15.83 -13.67
N GLN A 4 -14.02 16.09 -14.57
CA GLN A 4 -15.10 15.15 -14.88
C GLN A 4 -14.55 13.81 -15.40
N LEU A 5 -13.44 13.83 -16.14
CA LEU A 5 -12.82 12.61 -16.64
C LEU A 5 -12.20 11.78 -15.51
N TYR A 6 -11.61 12.42 -14.50
CA TYR A 6 -11.09 11.74 -13.30
C TYR A 6 -12.18 10.94 -12.57
N GLU A 7 -13.40 11.49 -12.48
CA GLU A 7 -14.51 10.83 -11.78
C GLU A 7 -15.21 9.75 -12.62
N THR A 8 -15.22 9.91 -13.94
CA THR A 8 -16.01 9.05 -14.85
C THR A 8 -15.19 7.96 -15.55
N ASP A 9 -13.91 8.21 -15.80
CA ASP A 9 -12.99 7.28 -16.46
C ASP A 9 -11.55 7.52 -15.95
N PHE A 10 -11.28 7.04 -14.74
CA PHE A 10 -9.99 7.21 -14.08
C PHE A 10 -8.81 6.68 -14.91
N VAL A 11 -8.97 5.53 -15.57
CA VAL A 11 -7.88 4.93 -16.36
C VAL A 11 -7.51 5.85 -17.51
N ARG A 12 -8.51 6.31 -18.28
CA ARG A 12 -8.26 7.26 -19.37
C ARG A 12 -7.67 8.57 -18.85
N TRP A 13 -8.15 9.07 -17.71
CA TRP A 13 -7.56 10.26 -17.09
C TRP A 13 -6.08 10.04 -16.79
N THR A 14 -5.67 8.89 -16.22
CA THR A 14 -4.24 8.61 -15.95
C THR A 14 -3.39 8.58 -17.21
N GLU A 15 -3.92 8.01 -18.31
CA GLU A 15 -3.23 7.97 -19.60
C GLU A 15 -3.04 9.38 -20.18
N GLU A 16 -4.08 10.22 -20.13
CA GLU A 16 -4.01 11.61 -20.57
C GLU A 16 -3.00 12.43 -19.74
N GLN A 17 -3.01 12.30 -18.41
CA GLN A 17 -2.03 12.97 -17.55
C GLN A 17 -0.59 12.52 -17.85
N ALA A 18 -0.36 11.23 -18.08
CA ALA A 18 0.94 10.72 -18.46
C ALA A 18 1.41 11.28 -19.81
N GLN A 19 0.48 11.42 -20.76
CA GLN A 19 0.76 12.01 -22.07
C GLN A 19 1.12 13.49 -21.96
N TYR A 20 0.39 14.29 -21.17
CA TYR A 20 0.72 15.71 -20.95
C TYR A 20 2.13 15.87 -20.35
N ILE A 21 2.49 15.03 -19.37
CA ILE A 21 3.84 15.02 -18.79
C ILE A 21 4.89 14.66 -19.86
N GLN A 22 4.65 13.63 -20.66
CA GLN A 22 5.58 13.20 -21.72
C GLN A 22 5.81 14.29 -22.77
N GLN A 23 4.77 15.06 -23.09
CA GLN A 23 4.82 16.16 -24.07
C GLN A 23 5.31 17.48 -23.46
N ASN A 24 5.61 17.50 -22.16
CA ASN A 24 5.94 18.70 -21.38
C ASN A 24 4.86 19.80 -21.45
N ASP A 25 3.60 19.39 -21.64
CA ASP A 25 2.43 20.28 -21.58
C ASP A 25 1.96 20.42 -20.13
N LEU A 26 2.64 21.30 -19.40
CA LEU A 26 2.39 21.49 -17.97
C LEU A 26 1.10 22.28 -17.67
N GLU A 27 0.53 22.94 -18.68
CA GLU A 27 -0.72 23.72 -18.55
C GLU A 27 -1.95 22.81 -18.50
N SER A 28 -1.91 21.69 -19.21
CA SER A 28 -2.99 20.69 -19.26
C SER A 28 -3.00 19.73 -18.05
N ILE A 29 -1.97 19.77 -17.20
CA ILE A 29 -1.84 18.87 -16.05
C ILE A 29 -2.82 19.27 -14.93
N ASP A 30 -3.58 18.28 -14.47
CA ASP A 30 -4.44 18.36 -13.31
C ASP A 30 -3.64 18.15 -12.02
N TRP A 31 -2.88 19.18 -11.63
CA TRP A 31 -1.97 19.12 -10.48
C TRP A 31 -2.65 18.77 -9.17
N GLN A 32 -3.92 19.18 -8.99
CA GLN A 32 -4.66 18.91 -7.77
C GLN A 32 -4.93 17.42 -7.60
N ASN A 33 -5.46 16.76 -8.64
CA ASN A 33 -5.76 15.34 -8.58
C ASN A 33 -4.47 14.49 -8.60
N ILE A 34 -3.42 14.91 -9.32
CA ILE A 34 -2.12 14.21 -9.26
C ILE A 34 -1.51 14.26 -7.86
N GLN A 35 -1.56 15.42 -7.19
CA GLN A 35 -1.07 15.52 -5.82
C GLN A 35 -1.86 14.60 -4.87
N GLU A 36 -3.18 14.54 -5.03
CA GLU A 36 -4.05 13.65 -4.26
C GLU A 36 -3.65 12.19 -4.45
N GLU A 37 -3.46 11.75 -5.71
CA GLU A 37 -3.06 10.38 -6.06
C GLU A 37 -1.67 10.02 -5.52
N ILE A 38 -0.66 10.88 -5.70
CA ILE A 38 0.68 10.64 -5.15
C ILE A 38 0.64 10.53 -3.62
N SER A 39 -0.16 11.38 -2.97
CA SER A 39 -0.33 11.33 -1.52
C SER A 39 -1.08 10.07 -1.09
N ALA A 40 -2.08 9.63 -1.87
CA ALA A 40 -2.83 8.41 -1.63
C ALA A 40 -1.95 7.16 -1.74
N LEU A 41 -1.08 7.08 -2.75
CA LEU A 41 -0.09 6.00 -2.89
C LEU A 41 0.81 5.88 -1.66
N GLY A 42 1.28 7.01 -1.12
CA GLY A 42 2.07 7.03 0.11
C GLY A 42 1.29 6.54 1.35
N ARG A 43 -0.01 6.88 1.44
CA ARG A 43 -0.90 6.40 2.51
C ARG A 43 -1.21 4.90 2.38
N SER A 44 -1.44 4.40 1.17
CA SER A 44 -1.73 2.98 0.96
C SER A 44 -0.56 2.08 1.34
N GLU A 45 0.68 2.49 1.07
CA GLU A 45 1.88 1.75 1.50
C GLU A 45 1.98 1.66 3.04
N LYS A 46 1.61 2.73 3.75
CA LYS A 46 1.56 2.74 5.23
C LYS A 46 0.47 1.80 5.76
N HIS A 47 -0.74 1.90 5.23
CA HIS A 47 -1.84 1.03 5.64
C HIS A 47 -1.56 -0.44 5.32
N GLU A 48 -0.88 -0.74 4.22
CA GLU A 48 -0.47 -2.11 3.93
C GLU A 48 0.53 -2.64 4.96
N LEU A 49 1.47 -1.81 5.44
CA LEU A 49 2.36 -2.21 6.53
C LEU A 49 1.57 -2.50 7.81
N GLU A 50 0.63 -1.63 8.19
CA GLU A 50 -0.24 -1.80 9.37
C GLU A 50 -1.03 -3.12 9.28
N ASN A 51 -1.74 -3.34 8.19
CA ASN A 51 -2.54 -4.55 7.96
C ASN A 51 -1.67 -5.82 8.04
N ARG A 52 -0.46 -5.80 7.47
CA ARG A 52 0.46 -6.94 7.53
C ARG A 52 0.95 -7.22 8.94
N LEU A 53 1.24 -6.18 9.71
CA LEU A 53 1.66 -6.30 11.11
C LEU A 53 0.52 -6.84 11.96
N GLU A 54 -0.71 -6.35 11.77
CA GLU A 54 -1.90 -6.82 12.47
C GLU A 54 -2.10 -8.33 12.27
N VAL A 55 -2.14 -8.78 11.01
CA VAL A 55 -2.28 -10.22 10.68
C VAL A 55 -1.13 -11.05 11.24
N LEU A 56 0.11 -10.53 11.19
CA LEU A 56 1.28 -11.21 11.75
C LEU A 56 1.15 -11.38 13.26
N LEU A 57 0.78 -10.32 13.99
CA LEU A 57 0.60 -10.35 15.43
C LEU A 57 -0.53 -11.30 15.83
N GLU A 58 -1.67 -11.23 15.15
CA GLU A 58 -2.81 -12.13 15.35
C GLU A 58 -2.37 -13.60 15.27
N HIS A 59 -1.64 -13.97 14.22
CA HIS A 59 -1.23 -15.36 14.01
C HIS A 59 -0.12 -15.81 14.96
N LEU A 60 0.79 -14.91 15.36
CA LEU A 60 1.78 -15.20 16.39
C LEU A 60 1.10 -15.47 17.74
N LEU A 61 0.09 -14.69 18.11
CA LEU A 61 -0.70 -14.90 19.32
C LEU A 61 -1.48 -16.23 19.25
N LYS A 62 -2.17 -16.50 18.14
CA LYS A 62 -2.84 -17.79 17.92
C LYS A 62 -1.88 -18.97 18.10
N ARG A 63 -0.69 -18.92 17.47
CA ARG A 63 0.32 -19.98 17.57
C ARG A 63 0.90 -20.14 18.98
N GLY A 64 1.03 -19.05 19.72
CA GLY A 64 1.62 -19.05 21.07
C GLY A 64 0.66 -19.49 22.18
N TYR A 65 -0.64 -19.22 22.01
CA TYR A 65 -1.62 -19.38 23.10
C TYR A 65 -2.74 -20.37 22.79
N ILE A 66 -2.96 -20.78 21.54
CA ILE A 66 -4.01 -21.74 21.18
C ILE A 66 -3.37 -23.10 20.90
N ASN A 67 -3.82 -24.12 21.63
CA ASN A 67 -3.39 -25.50 21.40
C ASN A 67 -4.27 -26.18 20.34
N SER A 68 -3.95 -25.97 19.06
CA SER A 68 -4.60 -26.65 17.93
C SER A 68 -3.59 -27.23 16.95
N ALA A 69 -3.39 -28.55 16.98
CA ALA A 69 -2.47 -29.24 16.06
C ALA A 69 -2.88 -29.11 14.60
N TYR A 70 -4.19 -29.01 14.32
CA TYR A 70 -4.75 -28.87 12.99
C TYR A 70 -4.41 -27.51 12.36
N ASP A 71 -4.54 -26.43 13.12
CA ASP A 71 -4.39 -25.05 12.60
C ASP A 71 -2.93 -24.57 12.55
N ASN A 72 -2.06 -25.14 13.39
CA ASN A 72 -0.67 -24.71 13.56
C ASN A 72 0.09 -24.55 12.24
N ARG A 73 -0.07 -25.50 11.32
CA ARG A 73 0.60 -25.44 10.01
C ARG A 73 0.13 -24.25 9.19
N GLY A 74 -1.17 -23.98 9.18
CA GLY A 74 -1.75 -22.84 8.47
C GLY A 74 -1.23 -21.52 9.03
N TRP A 75 -1.20 -21.40 10.37
CA TRP A 75 -0.70 -20.19 11.02
C TRP A 75 0.80 -19.95 10.75
N GLU A 76 1.62 -20.99 10.78
CA GLU A 76 3.04 -20.87 10.45
C GLU A 76 3.29 -20.43 9.00
N ILE A 77 2.47 -20.90 8.06
CA ILE A 77 2.53 -20.45 6.66
C ILE A 77 2.18 -18.97 6.59
N THR A 78 1.09 -18.52 7.23
CA THR A 78 0.71 -17.11 7.26
C THR A 78 1.80 -16.24 7.89
N ILE A 79 2.39 -16.65 9.02
CA ILE A 79 3.50 -15.94 9.68
C ILE A 79 4.69 -15.77 8.74
N LYS A 80 5.10 -16.84 8.05
CA LYS A 80 6.22 -16.80 7.10
C LYS A 80 5.93 -15.83 5.94
N GLU A 81 4.72 -15.88 5.41
CA GLU A 81 4.30 -15.04 4.29
C GLU A 81 4.22 -13.56 4.68
N GLN A 82 3.59 -13.23 5.82
CA GLN A 82 3.53 -11.83 6.29
C GLN A 82 4.92 -11.27 6.56
N ARG A 83 5.81 -12.03 7.21
CA ARG A 83 7.21 -11.62 7.43
C ARG A 83 7.95 -11.37 6.11
N LYS A 84 7.76 -12.22 5.10
CA LYS A 84 8.36 -12.05 3.77
C LYS A 84 7.85 -10.77 3.10
N LYS A 85 6.53 -10.54 3.11
CA LYS A 85 5.90 -9.37 2.49
C LYS A 85 6.26 -8.07 3.20
N ILE A 86 6.33 -8.05 4.53
CA ILE A 86 6.81 -6.89 5.32
C ILE A 86 8.26 -6.56 4.93
N ARG A 87 9.16 -7.55 4.88
CA ARG A 87 10.56 -7.29 4.48
C ARG A 87 10.68 -6.73 3.08
N ARG A 88 9.84 -7.19 2.14
CA ARG A 88 9.77 -6.63 0.78
C ARG A 88 9.31 -5.18 0.83
N LEU A 89 8.22 -4.90 1.53
CA LEU A 89 7.67 -3.55 1.67
C LEU A 89 8.70 -2.57 2.26
N LEU A 90 9.40 -2.96 3.33
CA LEU A 90 10.45 -2.13 3.95
C LEU A 90 11.73 -1.98 3.11
N ARG A 91 11.94 -2.85 2.13
CA ARG A 91 13.05 -2.74 1.18
C ARG A 91 12.67 -1.79 0.04
N ASP A 92 11.46 -1.94 -0.48
CA ASP A 92 10.95 -1.15 -1.60
C ASP A 92 10.62 0.29 -1.12
N SER A 93 10.22 0.46 0.15
CA SER A 93 9.90 1.74 0.80
C SER A 93 10.66 1.91 2.16
N PRO A 94 11.97 2.23 2.16
CA PRO A 94 12.79 2.27 3.39
C PRO A 94 12.34 3.28 4.45
N SER A 95 11.66 4.36 4.07
CA SER A 95 11.11 5.37 4.98
C SER A 95 10.04 4.80 5.92
N LEU A 96 9.41 3.67 5.58
CA LEU A 96 8.46 2.98 6.44
C LEU A 96 9.10 2.32 7.66
N LYS A 97 10.43 2.20 7.73
CA LYS A 97 11.12 1.63 8.91
C LYS A 97 10.92 2.46 10.17
N ASN A 98 10.78 3.78 10.02
CA ASN A 98 10.58 4.70 11.13
C ASN A 98 9.08 4.96 11.38
N TYR A 99 8.21 4.18 10.76
CA TYR A 99 6.77 4.34 10.93
C TYR A 99 6.37 3.94 12.35
N GLY A 100 5.95 4.93 13.14
CA GLY A 100 5.60 4.76 14.56
C GLY A 100 6.68 5.19 15.55
N GLU A 101 7.85 5.66 15.07
CA GLU A 101 8.78 6.41 15.91
C GLU A 101 8.30 7.87 16.03
N PRO A 102 8.26 8.45 17.25
CA PRO A 102 7.82 9.83 17.47
C PRO A 102 8.76 10.87 16.87
#